data_AF-A0A7R7YFV4-F1
#
_entry.id   AF-A0A7R7YFV4-F1
#
_cell.length_a   1.000
_cell.length_b   1.000
_cell.length_c   1.000
_cell.angle_alpha   90.00
_cell.angle_beta   90.00
_cell.angle_gamma   90.00
#
_symmetry.space_group_name_H-M   'P 1'
#
loop_
_entity.id
_entity.type
_entity.pdbx_description
1 polymer ?
#
loop_
_entity_poly.entity_id
_entity_poly.type
_entity_poly.pdbx_seq_one_letter_code
_entity_poly.pdbx_strand_id
1 'polypeptide(L)'
;MLEFLLLLVCASILAAGVLAVCLRNLLAAMVASGLASLFAAVSFLLLAAPDVAMAEAAIGSGLATFIFLYAIRKTGNGKDEGERTVSGSQGTGGKPAGGKPVRGATGKARGGA
;
A
#
# COMPACT_ATOMS: atom_id res chain seq x y z
N MET A 1 9.03 31.70 11.21
CA MET A 1 7.66 31.29 11.59
C MET A 1 7.21 30.07 10.78
N LEU A 2 7.21 30.15 9.44
CA LEU A 2 6.86 29.00 8.58
C LEU A 2 7.73 27.76 8.81
N GLU A 3 9.05 27.91 8.98
CA GLU A 3 9.97 26.81 9.29
C GLU A 3 9.52 25.98 10.51
N PHE A 4 9.06 26.64 11.57
CA PHE A 4 8.63 25.96 12.80
C PHE A 4 7.33 25.19 12.59
N LEU A 5 6.42 25.76 11.79
CA LEU A 5 5.18 25.10 11.38
C LEU A 5 5.48 23.89 10.49
N LEU A 6 6.42 24.01 9.56
CA LEU A 6 6.82 22.94 8.66
C LEU A 6 7.44 21.77 9.45
N LEU A 7 8.31 22.06 10.41
CA LEU A 7 8.89 21.06 11.31
C LEU A 7 7.81 20.36 12.15
N LEU A 8 6.84 21.12 12.68
CA LEU A 8 5.71 20.56 13.43
C LEU A 8 4.89 19.59 12.57
N VAL A 9 4.60 19.96 11.32
CA VAL A 9 3.84 19.11 10.39
C VAL A 9 4.66 17.88 9.98
N CYS A 10 5.96 18.01 9.70
CA CYS A 10 6.81 16.84 9.46
C CYS A 10 6.82 15.88 10.65
N ALA A 11 6.88 16.40 11.87
CA ALA A 11 6.81 15.58 13.08
C ALA A 11 5.44 14.89 13.21
N SER A 12 4.33 15.54 12.85
CA SER A 12 3.01 14.92 12.88
C SER A 12 2.84 13.82 11.82
N ILE A 13 3.44 13.98 10.63
CA ILE A 13 3.47 12.93 9.58
C ILE A 13 4.19 11.69 10.11
N LEU A 14 5.37 11.87 10.72
CA LEU A 14 6.14 10.76 11.30
C LEU A 14 5.37 10.07 12.42
N ALA A 15 4.77 10.84 13.34
CA ALA A 15 3.97 10.29 14.42
C ALA A 15 2.75 9.51 13.89
N ALA A 16 2.04 10.04 12.90
CA ALA A 16 0.90 9.38 12.28
C ALA A 16 1.30 8.10 11.55
N GLY A 17 2.45 8.10 10.84
CA GLY A 17 2.98 6.92 10.17
C GLY A 17 3.39 5.82 11.14
N VAL A 18 4.09 6.16 12.23
CA VAL A 18 4.43 5.21 13.30
C VAL A 18 3.16 4.64 13.92
N LEU A 19 2.17 5.49 14.20
CA LEU A 19 0.89 5.06 14.75
C LEU A 19 0.18 4.09 13.80
N ALA A 20 0.15 4.39 12.50
CA ALA A 20 -0.45 3.51 11.50
C ALA A 20 0.14 2.09 11.51
N VAL A 21 1.45 1.95 11.73
CA VAL A 21 2.14 0.65 11.81
C VAL A 21 1.91 -0.05 13.15
N CYS A 22 1.81 0.69 14.25
CA CYS A 22 1.61 0.11 15.58
C CYS A 22 0.17 -0.38 15.82
N LEU A 23 -0.80 0.09 15.04
CA LEU A 23 -2.21 -0.24 15.22
C LEU A 23 -2.54 -1.65 14.72
N ARG A 24 -3.08 -2.50 15.61
CA ARG A 24 -3.55 -3.86 15.24
C ARG A 24 -4.87 -3.89 14.47
N ASN A 25 -5.67 -2.83 14.57
CA ASN A 25 -6.95 -2.72 13.89
C ASN A 25 -6.76 -2.12 12.49
N LEU A 26 -7.07 -2.90 11.44
CA LEU A 26 -6.92 -2.47 10.04
C LEU A 26 -7.62 -1.14 9.74
N LEU A 27 -8.85 -0.95 10.22
CA LEU A 27 -9.60 0.30 10.04
C LEU A 27 -8.89 1.49 10.70
N ALA A 28 -8.36 1.31 11.90
CA ALA A 28 -7.68 2.39 12.60
C ALA A 28 -6.30 2.67 11.96
N ALA A 29 -5.60 1.64 11.49
CA ALA A 29 -4.32 1.76 10.78
C ALA A 29 -4.47 2.54 9.46
N MET A 30 -5.51 2.25 8.67
CA MET A 30 -5.77 3.01 7.43
C MET A 30 -6.16 4.47 7.70
N VAL A 31 -6.89 4.76 8.78
CA VAL A 31 -7.26 6.13 9.15
C VAL A 31 -6.00 6.91 9.56
N ALA A 32 -5.12 6.30 10.37
CA ALA A 32 -3.84 6.90 10.73
C ALA A 32 -2.95 7.16 9.49
N SER A 33 -2.94 6.22 8.53
CA SER A 33 -2.26 6.39 7.24
C SER A 33 -2.85 7.54 6.40
N GLY A 34 -4.17 7.63 6.31
CA GLY A 34 -4.86 8.72 5.61
C GLY A 34 -4.59 10.10 6.25
N LEU A 35 -4.48 10.17 7.58
CA LEU A 35 -4.06 11.38 8.29
C LEU A 35 -2.61 11.76 7.94
N ALA A 36 -1.70 10.80 7.78
CA ALA A 36 -0.33 11.06 7.35
C ALA A 36 -0.29 11.70 5.94
N SER A 37 -1.09 11.21 4.99
CA SER A 37 -1.23 11.84 3.66
C SER A 37 -1.87 13.22 3.73
N LEU A 38 -2.85 13.43 4.63
CA LEU A 38 -3.47 14.75 4.79
C LEU A 38 -2.47 15.79 5.31
N PHE A 39 -1.64 15.43 6.28
CA PHE A 39 -0.55 16.30 6.74
C PHE A 39 0.51 16.55 5.65
N ALA A 40 0.76 15.58 4.77
CA ALA A 40 1.61 15.79 3.59
C ALA A 40 1.00 16.82 2.62
N ALA A 41 -0.31 16.73 2.33
CA ALA A 41 -1.00 17.73 1.51
C ALA A 41 -0.95 19.14 2.12
N VAL A 42 -1.09 19.25 3.44
CA VAL A 42 -0.91 20.52 4.17
C VAL A 42 0.52 21.04 4.03
N SER A 43 1.52 20.16 4.05
CA SER A 43 2.91 20.55 3.79
C SER A 43 3.07 21.16 2.40
N PHE A 44 2.50 20.54 1.36
CA PHE A 44 2.55 21.10 -0.01
C PHE A 44 1.88 22.47 -0.13
N LEU A 45 0.79 22.69 0.60
CA LEU A 45 0.15 24.01 0.66
C LEU A 45 1.08 25.06 1.30
N LEU A 46 1.81 24.69 2.36
CA LEU A 46 2.79 25.57 3.01
C LEU A 46 4.00 25.88 2.13
N LEU A 47 4.37 24.95 1.24
CA LEU A 47 5.42 25.12 0.24
C LEU A 47 4.97 25.92 -1.00
N ALA A 48 3.77 26.52 -0.97
CA ALA A 48 3.18 27.26 -2.09
C ALA A 48 2.97 26.44 -3.37
N ALA A 49 2.73 25.13 -3.23
CA ALA A 49 2.36 24.22 -4.32
C ALA A 49 0.88 23.78 -4.22
N PRO A 50 -0.09 24.68 -4.51
CA PRO A 50 -1.52 24.42 -4.29
C PRO A 50 -2.09 23.34 -5.21
N ASP A 51 -1.64 23.25 -6.46
CA ASP A 51 -2.14 22.25 -7.42
C ASP A 51 -1.82 20.82 -6.98
N VAL A 52 -0.59 20.61 -6.49
CA VAL A 52 -0.13 19.32 -5.95
C VAL A 52 -0.85 19.01 -4.64
N ALA A 53 -1.07 20.02 -3.78
CA ALA A 53 -1.80 19.85 -2.53
C ALA A 53 -3.24 19.37 -2.75
N MET A 54 -3.94 19.91 -3.75
CA MET A 54 -5.30 19.48 -4.09
C MET A 54 -5.33 18.03 -4.60
N ALA A 55 -4.38 17.65 -5.46
CA ALA A 55 -4.27 16.30 -5.97
C ALA A 55 -3.96 15.29 -4.85
N GLU A 56 -2.99 15.61 -3.98
CA GLU A 56 -2.60 14.75 -2.86
C GLU A 56 -3.72 14.60 -1.84
N ALA A 57 -4.45 15.67 -1.51
CA ALA A 57 -5.59 15.58 -0.60
C ALA A 57 -6.69 14.67 -1.16
N ALA A 58 -7.00 14.78 -2.45
CA ALA A 58 -8.01 13.97 -3.12
C ALA A 58 -7.62 12.50 -3.23
N ILE A 59 -6.37 12.21 -3.63
CA ILE A 59 -5.89 10.85 -3.84
C ILE A 59 -5.53 10.18 -2.50
N GLY A 60 -4.72 10.86 -1.67
CA GLY A 60 -4.16 10.32 -0.44
C GLY A 60 -5.18 10.11 0.68
N SER A 61 -6.07 11.09 0.93
CA SER A 61 -7.07 10.95 1.99
C SER A 61 -8.43 10.45 1.48
N GLY A 62 -8.82 10.80 0.26
CA GLY A 62 -10.11 10.44 -0.32
C GLY A 62 -10.10 9.07 -0.98
N LEU A 63 -9.42 8.97 -2.13
CA LEU A 63 -9.44 7.79 -2.98
C LEU A 63 -8.80 6.56 -2.31
N ALA A 64 -7.63 6.72 -1.69
CA ALA A 64 -6.96 5.61 -1.00
C ALA A 64 -7.81 5.06 0.15
N THR A 65 -8.44 5.91 0.95
CA THR A 65 -9.35 5.49 2.03
C THR A 65 -10.57 4.77 1.48
N PHE A 66 -11.16 5.27 0.39
CA PHE A 66 -12.29 4.62 -0.26
C PHE A 66 -11.94 3.21 -0.76
N ILE A 67 -10.79 3.07 -1.41
CA ILE A 67 -10.31 1.77 -1.91
C ILE A 67 -10.01 0.82 -0.74
N PHE A 68 -9.36 1.30 0.33
CA PHE A 68 -9.10 0.48 1.51
C PHE A 68 -10.38 0.00 2.20
N LEU A 69 -11.36 0.89 2.36
CA LEU A 69 -12.68 0.54 2.89
C LEU A 69 -13.38 -0.49 2.01
N TYR A 70 -13.33 -0.31 0.69
CA TYR A 70 -13.91 -1.25 -0.25
C TYR A 70 -13.23 -2.64 -0.15
N ALA A 71 -11.89 -2.67 -0.10
CA ALA A 71 -11.11 -3.88 0.05
C ALA A 71 -11.45 -4.59 1.37
N ILE A 72 -11.44 -3.89 2.50
CA ILE A 72 -11.77 -4.46 3.82
C ILE A 72 -13.20 -5.03 3.83
N ARG A 73 -14.17 -4.32 3.24
CA ARG A 73 -15.55 -4.84 3.13
C ARG A 73 -15.64 -6.10 2.27
N LYS A 74 -14.84 -6.18 1.21
CA LYS A 74 -14.82 -7.34 0.31
C LYS A 74 -14.12 -8.54 0.94
N THR A 75 -12.96 -8.33 1.58
CA THR A 75 -12.17 -9.40 2.21
C THR A 75 -12.74 -9.83 3.57
N GLY A 76 -13.47 -8.96 4.27
CA GLY A 76 -14.13 -9.29 5.53
C GLY A 76 -15.30 -10.27 5.42
N ASN A 77 -15.80 -10.55 4.21
CA ASN A 77 -17.03 -11.31 3.99
C ASN A 77 -16.85 -12.65 3.24
N GLY A 78 -15.63 -13.12 2.94
CA GLY A 78 -15.46 -14.42 2.29
C GLY A 78 -14.03 -14.78 1.88
N LYS A 79 -13.65 -16.00 2.25
CA LYS A 79 -12.59 -16.87 1.75
C LYS A 79 -11.97 -16.50 0.39
N ASP A 80 -10.63 -16.53 0.38
CA ASP A 80 -9.71 -16.80 -0.74
C ASP A 80 -9.72 -15.91 -2.00
N GLU A 81 -8.49 -15.68 -2.46
CA GLU A 81 -8.03 -15.23 -3.78
C GLU A 81 -8.12 -13.76 -4.19
N GLY A 82 -6.92 -13.24 -4.51
CA GLY A 82 -6.75 -12.34 -5.63
C GLY A 82 -6.23 -10.96 -5.26
N GLU A 83 -4.98 -10.90 -4.79
CA GLU A 83 -4.11 -9.75 -5.05
C GLU A 83 -3.99 -9.56 -6.57
N ARG A 84 -5.00 -8.91 -7.17
CA ARG A 84 -4.73 -7.99 -8.26
C ARG A 84 -4.42 -6.66 -7.61
N THR A 85 -3.15 -6.56 -7.24
CA THR A 85 -2.43 -5.29 -7.18
C THR A 85 -2.74 -4.53 -8.46
N VAL A 86 -3.66 -3.57 -8.39
CA VAL A 86 -3.70 -2.48 -9.37
C VAL A 86 -2.53 -1.59 -8.98
N SER A 87 -1.34 -2.06 -9.35
CA SER A 87 -0.16 -1.25 -9.55
C SER A 87 -0.28 -0.62 -10.93
N GLY A 88 -0.36 0.70 -10.94
CA GLY A 88 -0.11 1.57 -12.07
C GLY A 88 0.16 2.94 -11.46
N SER A 89 1.40 3.38 -11.32
CA SER A 89 2.37 3.49 -12.41
C SER A 89 3.71 2.77 -12.20
N GLN A 90 4.18 2.17 -13.29
CA GLN A 90 5.40 1.39 -13.56
C GLN A 90 6.70 2.23 -13.39
N GLY A 91 7.93 1.71 -13.29
CA GLY A 91 8.45 0.33 -13.32
C GLY A 91 9.99 0.28 -13.37
N THR A 92 10.60 -0.90 -13.22
CA THR A 92 11.69 -1.47 -14.05
C THR A 92 12.23 -2.81 -13.49
N GLY A 93 12.42 -3.78 -14.39
CA GLY A 93 13.61 -4.66 -14.40
C GLY A 93 13.59 -5.96 -13.58
N GLY A 94 13.00 -7.03 -14.13
CA GLY A 94 13.01 -8.37 -13.53
C GLY A 94 14.28 -9.19 -13.75
N LYS A 95 14.49 -10.18 -12.86
CA LYS A 95 15.22 -11.43 -13.13
C LYS A 95 14.80 -12.51 -12.10
N PRO A 96 14.20 -13.64 -12.49
CA PRO A 96 14.08 -14.78 -11.58
C PRO A 96 15.29 -15.72 -11.73
N ALA A 97 15.89 -16.00 -10.58
CA ALA A 97 16.89 -17.03 -10.34
C ALA A 97 16.26 -18.44 -10.41
N GLY A 98 17.09 -19.42 -10.74
CA GLY A 98 16.69 -20.80 -11.00
C GLY A 98 16.18 -21.60 -9.80
N GLY A 99 15.52 -22.70 -10.13
CA GLY A 99 15.14 -23.79 -9.23
C GLY A 99 14.92 -25.04 -10.07
N LYS A 100 15.63 -26.13 -9.73
CA LYS A 100 15.72 -27.38 -10.50
C LYS A 100 14.37 -28.13 -10.54
N PRO A 101 14.03 -28.85 -11.63
CA PRO A 101 12.86 -29.73 -11.64
C PRO A 101 13.12 -30.98 -10.81
N VAL A 102 12.23 -31.21 -9.84
CA VAL A 102 12.18 -32.39 -8.98
C VAL A 102 11.65 -33.59 -9.76
N ARG A 103 12.38 -34.69 -9.57
CA ARG A 103 12.24 -36.03 -10.14
C ARG A 103 10.97 -36.71 -9.62
N GLY A 104 10.23 -37.40 -10.50
CA GLY A 104 9.33 -38.47 -10.06
C GLY A 104 8.13 -38.69 -10.96
N ALA A 105 8.25 -39.58 -11.94
CA ALA A 105 7.11 -40.28 -12.52
C ALA A 105 7.57 -41.63 -13.10
N THR A 106 7.06 -42.69 -12.47
CA THR A 106 6.55 -43.95 -13.09
C THR A 106 7.53 -44.78 -13.96
N GLY A 107 7.82 -46.05 -13.67
CA GLY A 107 6.91 -47.08 -13.19
C GLY A 107 6.60 -48.07 -14.31
N LYS A 108 7.47 -49.07 -14.46
CA LYS A 108 7.14 -50.49 -14.70
C LYS A 108 6.08 -50.80 -15.78
N ALA A 109 6.54 -51.20 -16.96
CA ALA A 109 5.84 -52.18 -17.80
C ALA A 109 6.86 -53.17 -18.40
N ARG A 110 6.91 -54.37 -17.82
CA ARG A 110 7.40 -55.61 -18.46
C ARG A 110 6.45 -55.89 -19.64
N GLY A 111 6.88 -56.29 -20.83
CA GLY A 111 7.54 -57.56 -21.13
C GLY A 111 6.49 -58.56 -21.65
N GLY A 112 6.61 -58.96 -22.92
CA GLY A 112 5.74 -59.92 -23.58
C GLY A 112 6.08 -60.05 -25.06
N ALA A 113 7.10 -60.89 -25.31
CA ALA A 113 7.40 -61.47 -26.61
C ALA A 113 6.46 -62.64 -26.90
#